data_AF-A0A7S2LNL5-F1
#
_entry.id   AF-A0A7S2LNL5-F1
#
_cell.length_a   1.000
_cell.length_b   1.000
_cell.length_c   1.000
_cell.angle_alpha   90.00
_cell.angle_beta   90.00
_cell.angle_gamma   90.00
#
_symmetry.space_group_name_H-M   'P 1'
#
loop_
_entity.id
_entity.type
_entity.pdbx_description
1 polymer ?
#
loop_
_entity_poly.entity_id
_entity_poly.type
_entity_poly.pdbx_seq_one_letter_code
_entity_poly.pdbx_strand_id
1 'polypeptide(L)'
;TYDHFSGVFHKHAGDDGMLTVTELDIFLKECGIAVPPDKLQALMHEVDDDDSGFLDLSEFLALVVKAANMKKRKVGPGQCSLASLSDEGWTLAELRKVGYDVRDFLEETQCTTADLMGVFSAAELRRAGKGLGELLAAGWDASDA
;
A
#
# COMPACT_ATOMS: atom_id res chain seq x y z
N THR A 1 26.84 7.10 5.12
CA THR A 1 25.65 6.39 5.62
C THR A 1 24.89 7.23 6.62
N TYR A 2 25.51 7.66 7.72
CA TYR A 2 24.88 8.56 8.71
C TYR A 2 24.48 9.94 8.13
N ASP A 3 25.38 10.58 7.39
CA ASP A 3 25.18 11.91 6.78
C ASP A 3 23.98 11.96 5.82
N HIS A 4 23.75 10.86 5.09
CA HIS A 4 22.63 10.75 4.15
C HIS A 4 21.28 10.69 4.88
N PHE A 5 21.19 9.91 5.96
CA PHE A 5 19.96 9.79 6.75
C PHE A 5 19.69 11.04 7.59
N SER A 6 20.72 11.71 8.11
CA SER A 6 20.59 13.01 8.77
C SER A 6 20.06 14.09 7.83
N GLY A 7 20.49 14.10 6.57
CA GLY A 7 19.98 15.03 5.56
C GLY A 7 18.52 14.75 5.20
N VAL A 8 18.14 13.48 5.06
CA VAL A 8 16.74 13.10 4.81
C VAL A 8 15.87 13.42 6.03
N PHE A 9 16.34 13.14 7.24
CA PHE A 9 15.63 13.49 8.47
C PHE A 9 15.33 14.98 8.55
N HIS A 10 16.31 15.86 8.41
CA HIS A 10 16.07 17.31 8.42
C HIS A 10 15.15 17.80 7.30
N LYS A 11 15.15 17.14 6.15
CA LYS A 11 14.22 17.46 5.06
C LYS A 11 12.76 17.21 5.48
N HIS A 12 12.51 16.22 6.34
CA HIS A 12 11.17 15.83 6.78
C HIS A 12 10.76 16.39 8.14
N ALA A 13 11.65 16.38 9.14
CA ALA A 13 11.42 16.86 10.50
C ALA A 13 11.55 18.39 10.65
N GLY A 14 11.78 19.10 9.54
CA GLY A 14 11.87 20.57 9.52
C GLY A 14 12.96 21.14 10.43
N ASP A 15 12.69 22.35 10.94
CA ASP A 15 13.58 23.11 11.83
C ASP A 15 13.39 22.74 13.31
N ASP A 16 12.30 22.06 13.67
CA ASP A 16 12.05 21.60 15.03
C ASP A 16 12.79 20.29 15.37
N GLY A 17 13.24 19.56 14.34
CA GLY A 17 14.04 18.35 14.51
C GLY A 17 13.25 17.19 15.12
N MET A 18 11.92 17.26 15.03
CA MET A 18 10.99 16.24 15.52
C MET A 18 10.17 15.73 14.33
N LEU A 19 10.23 14.43 14.08
CA LEU A 19 9.45 13.83 13.00
C LEU A 19 8.08 13.40 13.52
N THR A 20 7.02 13.91 12.93
CA THR A 20 5.65 13.50 13.25
C THR A 20 5.25 12.21 12.53
N VAL A 21 4.16 11.56 12.97
CA VAL A 21 3.56 10.40 12.27
C VAL A 21 3.27 10.70 10.80
N THR A 22 2.80 11.90 10.48
CA THR A 22 2.48 12.30 9.10
C THR A 22 3.75 12.43 8.26
N GLU A 23 4.81 13.02 8.80
CA GLU A 23 6.09 13.13 8.11
C GLU A 23 6.76 11.77 7.94
N LEU A 24 6.57 10.89 8.93
CA LEU A 24 7.01 9.52 8.85
C LEU A 24 6.29 8.73 7.75
N ASP A 25 4.97 8.90 7.60
CA ASP A 25 4.19 8.30 6.50
C ASP A 25 4.75 8.73 5.14
N ILE A 26 5.03 10.03 4.97
CA ILE A 26 5.60 10.59 3.74
C ILE A 26 6.98 9.98 3.47
N PHE A 27 7.85 9.94 4.48
CA PHE A 27 9.18 9.35 4.36
C PHE A 27 9.13 7.86 3.97
N LEU A 28 8.25 7.09 4.62
CA LEU A 28 8.06 5.68 4.31
C LEU A 28 7.53 5.50 2.89
N LYS A 29 6.59 6.34 2.44
CA LYS A 29 6.10 6.37 1.05
C LYS A 29 7.21 6.71 0.05
N GLU A 30 8.07 7.69 0.34
CA GLU A 30 9.25 8.00 -0.50
C GLU A 30 10.23 6.81 -0.58
N CYS A 31 10.31 5.98 0.47
CA CYS A 31 11.07 4.72 0.46
C CYS A 31 10.34 3.55 -0.24
N GLY A 32 9.11 3.77 -0.75
CA GLY A 32 8.27 2.74 -1.35
C GLY A 32 7.63 1.79 -0.32
N ILE A 33 7.57 2.20 0.94
CA ILE A 33 6.98 1.46 2.06
C ILE A 33 5.65 2.13 2.42
N ALA A 34 4.52 1.50 2.07
CA ALA A 34 3.22 1.93 2.57
C ALA A 34 2.91 1.13 3.82
N VAL A 35 2.60 1.85 4.89
CA VAL A 35 2.21 1.28 6.17
C VAL A 35 0.81 1.82 6.49
N PRO A 36 -0.16 0.95 6.83
CA PRO A 36 -1.47 1.42 7.23
C PRO A 36 -1.38 2.27 8.51
N PRO A 37 -2.25 3.28 8.68
CA PRO A 37 -2.14 4.26 9.77
C PRO A 37 -2.10 3.62 11.16
N ASP A 38 -2.91 2.60 11.43
CA ASP A 38 -2.88 1.87 12.71
C ASP A 38 -1.52 1.23 13.01
N LYS A 39 -0.87 0.71 11.97
CA LYS A 39 0.44 0.06 12.11
C LYS A 39 1.57 1.08 12.12
N LEU A 40 1.39 2.21 11.45
CA LEU A 40 2.32 3.33 11.51
C LEU A 40 2.36 3.91 12.93
N GLN A 41 1.19 4.09 13.55
CA GLN A 41 1.09 4.52 14.95
C GLN A 41 1.76 3.51 15.89
N ALA A 42 1.57 2.21 15.66
CA ALA A 42 2.23 1.18 16.44
C ALA A 42 3.75 1.15 16.24
N LEU A 43 4.24 1.39 15.01
CA LEU A 43 5.67 1.52 14.74
C LEU A 43 6.26 2.73 15.43
N MET A 44 5.56 3.87 15.39
CA MET A 44 5.93 5.10 16.08
C MET A 44 6.12 4.83 17.57
N HIS A 45 5.10 4.29 18.24
CA HIS A 45 5.16 3.94 19.67
C HIS A 45 6.24 2.88 19.97
N GLU A 46 6.63 2.04 19.02
CA GLU A 46 7.67 1.03 19.23
C GLU A 46 9.09 1.63 19.19
N VAL A 47 9.28 2.80 18.55
CA VAL A 47 10.57 3.48 18.43
C VAL A 47 10.67 4.78 19.23
N ASP A 48 9.54 5.35 19.60
CA ASP A 48 9.39 6.49 20.53
C ASP A 48 9.64 5.99 21.96
N ASP A 49 10.89 6.06 22.41
CA ASP A 49 11.34 5.53 23.71
C ASP A 49 10.98 6.50 24.85
N ASP A 50 10.84 7.79 24.53
CA ASP A 50 10.50 8.83 25.50
C ASP A 50 8.99 9.13 25.60
N ASP A 51 8.17 8.46 24.79
CA ASP A 51 6.71 8.68 24.69
C ASP A 51 6.38 10.17 24.40
N SER A 52 7.24 10.86 23.65
CA SER A 52 7.01 12.27 23.29
C SER A 52 5.91 12.43 22.25
N GLY A 53 5.61 11.37 21.50
CA GLY A 53 4.73 11.38 20.34
C GLY A 53 5.40 11.88 19.06
N PHE A 54 6.73 12.09 19.09
CA PHE A 54 7.56 12.50 17.97
C PHE A 54 8.79 11.60 17.88
N LEU A 55 9.46 11.56 16.72
CA LEU A 55 10.74 10.86 16.61
C LEU A 55 11.88 11.85 16.48
N ASP A 56 12.84 11.77 17.39
CA ASP A 56 14.12 12.44 17.24
C ASP A 56 15.04 11.69 16.26
N LEU A 57 16.19 12.28 15.92
CA LEU A 57 17.14 11.70 14.97
C LEU A 57 17.58 10.28 15.34
N SER A 58 17.75 9.99 16.63
CA SER A 58 18.20 8.70 17.15
C SER A 58 17.12 7.63 16.96
N GLU A 59 15.88 7.98 17.27
CA GLU A 59 14.71 7.11 17.14
C GLU A 59 14.36 6.88 15.67
N PHE A 60 14.45 7.93 14.85
CA PHE A 60 14.33 7.82 13.40
C PHE A 60 15.38 6.87 12.82
N LEU A 61 16.65 6.96 13.24
CA LEU A 61 17.69 6.05 12.78
C LEU A 61 17.41 4.60 13.22
N ALA A 62 16.91 4.39 14.44
CA ALA A 62 16.48 3.09 14.90
C ALA A 62 15.37 2.52 14.01
N LEU A 63 14.38 3.35 13.66
CA LEU A 63 13.31 2.99 12.72
C LEU A 63 13.86 2.70 11.33
N VAL A 64 14.77 3.51 10.77
CA VAL A 64 15.37 3.29 9.45
C VAL A 64 16.13 1.97 9.40
N VAL A 65 16.89 1.64 10.46
CA VAL A 65 17.58 0.35 10.55
C VAL A 65 16.57 -0.80 10.61
N LYS A 66 15.46 -0.61 11.33
CA LYS A 66 14.38 -1.60 11.42
C LYS A 66 13.67 -1.78 10.08
N ALA A 67 13.31 -0.68 9.41
CA ALA A 67 12.66 -0.63 8.11
C ALA A 67 13.56 -1.17 6.99
N ALA A 68 14.87 -0.91 7.02
CA ALA A 68 15.83 -1.52 6.11
C ALA A 68 15.88 -3.05 6.25
N ASN A 69 15.56 -3.57 7.44
CA ASN A 69 15.42 -5.00 7.70
C ASN A 69 14.00 -5.54 7.43
N MET A 70 12.99 -4.66 7.28
CA MET A 70 11.66 -4.98 6.79
C MET A 70 11.71 -5.19 5.28
N LYS A 71 12.18 -6.38 4.87
CA LYS A 71 12.24 -6.78 3.46
C LYS A 71 10.89 -6.61 2.77
N LYS A 72 10.86 -5.77 1.73
CA LYS A 72 9.85 -5.62 0.66
C LYS A 72 8.40 -5.76 1.14
N ARG A 73 7.69 -4.63 1.19
CA ARG A 73 6.22 -4.52 1.28
C ARG A 73 5.51 -5.82 0.89
N LYS A 74 4.98 -6.53 1.88
CA LYS A 74 3.97 -7.56 1.64
C LYS A 74 2.65 -6.83 1.43
N VAL A 75 2.42 -6.39 0.21
CA VAL A 75 1.08 -5.99 -0.23
C VAL A 75 0.36 -7.29 -0.54
N GLY A 76 -0.83 -7.47 0.00
CA GLY A 76 -1.60 -8.69 -0.17
C GLY A 76 -2.95 -8.58 0.51
N PRO A 77 -3.92 -9.41 0.10
CA PRO A 77 -5.28 -9.35 0.63
C PRO A 77 -5.27 -9.48 2.16
N GLY A 78 -5.87 -8.49 2.84
CA GLY A 78 -5.91 -8.37 4.30
C GLY A 78 -4.77 -7.56 4.96
N GLN A 79 -3.78 -7.09 4.20
CA GLN A 79 -2.72 -6.18 4.69
C GLN A 79 -2.86 -4.75 4.17
N CYS A 80 -3.39 -4.59 2.95
CA CYS A 80 -3.76 -3.30 2.39
C CYS A 80 -5.17 -3.43 1.82
N SER A 81 -5.97 -2.37 1.88
CA SER A 81 -7.25 -2.32 1.18
C SER A 81 -6.99 -1.86 -0.26
N LEU A 82 -7.78 -2.34 -1.22
CA LEU A 82 -7.61 -1.93 -2.62
C LEU A 82 -7.83 -0.42 -2.79
N ALA A 83 -8.71 0.19 -2.01
CA ALA A 83 -8.91 1.64 -1.94
C ALA A 83 -7.64 2.43 -1.62
N SER A 84 -6.80 1.93 -0.70
CA SER A 84 -5.53 2.58 -0.39
C SER A 84 -4.54 2.44 -1.53
N LEU A 85 -4.56 1.29 -2.21
CA LEU A 85 -3.64 1.00 -3.30
C LEU A 85 -4.03 1.77 -4.57
N SER A 86 -5.30 1.97 -4.84
CA SER A 86 -5.77 2.79 -5.96
C SER A 86 -5.42 4.26 -5.78
N ASP A 87 -5.49 4.81 -4.56
CA ASP A 87 -5.02 6.18 -4.25
C ASP A 87 -3.48 6.29 -4.38
N GLU A 88 -2.75 5.24 -4.01
CA GLU A 88 -1.31 5.11 -4.24
C GLU A 88 -0.94 4.92 -5.73
N GLY A 89 -1.91 4.77 -6.64
CA GLY A 89 -1.67 4.60 -8.07
C GLY A 89 -1.24 3.19 -8.49
N TRP A 90 -1.52 2.17 -7.68
CA TRP A 90 -1.26 0.77 -8.05
C TRP A 90 -2.19 0.33 -9.18
N THR A 91 -1.61 -0.37 -10.16
CA THR A 91 -2.39 -0.94 -11.26
C THR A 91 -3.00 -2.28 -10.86
N LEU A 92 -4.16 -2.63 -11.44
CA LEU A 92 -4.78 -3.95 -11.30
C LEU A 92 -3.81 -5.11 -11.54
N ALA A 93 -2.87 -4.96 -12.49
CA ALA A 93 -1.88 -5.97 -12.81
C ALA A 93 -0.83 -6.17 -11.70
N GLU A 94 -0.46 -5.10 -11.00
CA GLU A 94 0.43 -5.18 -9.84
C GLU A 94 -0.29 -5.85 -8.69
N LEU A 95 -1.53 -5.45 -8.42
CA LEU A 95 -2.38 -6.04 -7.39
C LEU A 95 -2.56 -7.56 -7.58
N ARG A 96 -2.75 -8.02 -8.82
CA ARG A 96 -2.74 -9.46 -9.16
C ARG A 96 -1.40 -10.13 -8.81
N LYS A 97 -0.27 -9.49 -9.07
CA LYS A 97 1.06 -10.04 -8.74
C LYS A 97 1.31 -10.16 -7.24
N VAL A 98 0.71 -9.27 -6.44
CA VAL A 98 0.78 -9.32 -4.97
C VAL A 98 -0.25 -10.24 -4.33
N GLY A 99 -1.11 -10.87 -5.15
CA GLY A 99 -1.99 -11.96 -4.72
C GLY A 99 -3.42 -11.55 -4.44
N TYR A 100 -3.83 -10.34 -4.85
CA TYR A 100 -5.26 -9.99 -4.89
C TYR A 100 -5.94 -10.74 -6.02
N ASP A 101 -7.09 -11.31 -5.73
CA ASP A 101 -7.89 -12.02 -6.70
C ASP A 101 -9.14 -11.23 -7.06
N VAL A 102 -9.76 -11.63 -8.16
CA VAL A 102 -10.96 -10.98 -8.71
C VAL A 102 -12.07 -10.80 -7.65
N ARG A 103 -12.17 -11.66 -6.63
CA ARG A 103 -13.16 -11.49 -5.57
C ARG A 103 -12.86 -10.31 -4.67
N ASP A 104 -11.59 -10.04 -4.35
CA ASP A 104 -11.19 -8.84 -3.61
C ASP A 104 -11.61 -7.57 -4.37
N PHE A 105 -11.40 -7.56 -5.70
CA PHE A 105 -11.82 -6.44 -6.54
C PHE A 105 -13.34 -6.29 -6.68
N LEU A 106 -14.08 -7.39 -6.59
CA LEU A 106 -15.54 -7.37 -6.63
C LEU A 106 -16.16 -6.87 -5.32
N GLU A 107 -15.45 -7.02 -4.21
CA GLU A 107 -15.87 -6.49 -2.91
C GLU A 107 -15.64 -4.97 -2.84
N GLU A 108 -14.67 -4.44 -3.58
CA GLU A 108 -14.38 -3.01 -3.68
C GLU A 108 -15.24 -2.29 -4.72
N THR A 109 -15.83 -1.17 -4.31
CA THR A 109 -17.06 -0.63 -4.92
C THR A 109 -16.84 0.13 -6.24
N GLN A 110 -15.58 0.31 -6.67
CA GLN A 110 -15.21 1.13 -7.83
C GLN A 110 -14.68 0.34 -9.03
N CYS A 111 -14.36 -0.96 -8.88
CA CYS A 111 -13.90 -1.76 -10.00
C CYS A 111 -15.09 -2.28 -10.83
N THR A 112 -15.18 -1.83 -12.08
CA THR A 112 -16.19 -2.35 -13.01
C THR A 112 -15.70 -3.64 -13.67
N THR A 113 -16.64 -4.49 -14.09
CA THR A 113 -16.30 -5.73 -14.82
C THR A 113 -15.45 -5.44 -16.08
N ALA A 114 -15.61 -4.27 -16.71
CA ALA A 114 -14.80 -3.85 -17.85
C ALA A 114 -13.33 -3.56 -17.46
N ASP A 115 -13.11 -2.95 -16.30
CA ASP A 115 -11.76 -2.69 -15.76
C ASP A 115 -11.05 -4.02 -15.43
N LEU A 116 -11.81 -4.95 -14.83
CA LEU A 116 -11.30 -6.27 -14.47
C LEU A 116 -11.02 -7.16 -15.69
N MET A 117 -11.77 -7.02 -16.78
CA MET A 117 -11.52 -7.74 -18.04
C MET A 117 -10.16 -7.40 -18.66
N GLY A 118 -9.57 -6.25 -18.34
CA GLY A 118 -8.22 -5.88 -18.78
C GLY A 118 -7.11 -6.66 -18.06
N VAL A 119 -7.40 -7.28 -16.92
CA VAL A 119 -6.40 -7.94 -16.06
C VAL A 119 -6.72 -9.40 -15.73
N PHE A 120 -8.01 -9.76 -15.73
CA PHE A 120 -8.52 -11.09 -15.43
C PHE A 120 -9.26 -11.66 -16.64
N SER A 121 -9.12 -12.96 -16.86
CA SER A 121 -9.89 -13.65 -17.89
C SER A 121 -11.37 -13.75 -17.50
N ALA A 122 -12.25 -13.80 -18.50
CA ALA A 122 -13.69 -13.95 -18.25
C ALA A 122 -14.05 -15.21 -17.45
N ALA A 123 -13.24 -16.28 -17.58
CA ALA A 123 -13.36 -17.47 -16.75
C ALA A 123 -13.09 -17.19 -15.25
N GLU A 124 -12.16 -16.31 -14.93
CA GLU A 124 -11.85 -15.92 -13.54
C GLU A 124 -12.99 -15.07 -12.97
N LEU A 125 -13.47 -14.09 -13.72
CA LEU A 125 -14.64 -13.27 -13.36
C LEU A 125 -15.90 -14.12 -13.12
N ARG A 126 -16.11 -15.14 -13.96
CA ARG A 126 -17.20 -16.11 -13.79
C ARG A 126 -17.03 -16.96 -12.53
N ARG A 127 -15.81 -17.43 -12.22
CA ARG A 127 -15.52 -18.17 -10.98
C ARG A 127 -15.70 -17.31 -9.73
N ALA A 128 -15.51 -16.00 -9.86
CA ALA A 128 -15.67 -15.02 -8.79
C ALA A 128 -17.14 -14.65 -8.50
N GLY A 129 -18.08 -15.09 -9.35
CA GLY A 129 -19.52 -14.86 -9.14
C GLY A 129 -20.14 -13.81 -10.06
N LYS A 130 -19.39 -13.21 -11.01
CA LYS A 130 -20.02 -12.40 -12.06
C LYS A 130 -20.81 -13.29 -13.02
N GLY A 131 -22.11 -13.03 -13.13
CA GLY A 131 -22.98 -13.71 -14.08
C GLY A 131 -22.63 -13.37 -15.53
N LEU A 132 -22.97 -14.26 -16.46
CA LEU A 132 -22.78 -14.04 -17.90
C LEU A 132 -23.39 -12.72 -18.39
N GLY A 133 -24.53 -12.31 -17.83
CA GLY A 133 -25.17 -11.04 -18.18
C GLY A 133 -24.32 -9.81 -17.85
N GLU A 134 -23.54 -9.85 -16.78
CA GLU A 134 -22.65 -8.75 -16.37
C GLU A 134 -21.36 -8.71 -17.19
N LEU A 135 -20.87 -9.87 -17.62
CA LEU A 135 -19.75 -9.99 -18.55
C LEU A 135 -20.12 -9.44 -19.93
N LEU A 136 -21.30 -9.82 -20.45
CA LEU A 136 -21.84 -9.29 -21.71
C LEU A 136 -22.08 -7.78 -21.64
N ALA A 137 -22.63 -7.29 -20.52
CA ALA A 137 -22.81 -5.85 -20.31
C ALA A 137 -21.46 -5.09 -20.29
N ALA A 138 -20.37 -5.76 -19.91
CA ALA A 138 -19.01 -5.23 -19.94
C ALA A 138 -18.32 -5.36 -21.31
N GLY A 139 -19.01 -5.89 -22.33
CA GLY A 139 -18.47 -6.05 -23.68
C GLY A 139 -17.71 -7.36 -23.90
N TRP A 140 -17.86 -8.35 -23.01
CA TRP A 140 -17.34 -9.70 -23.27
C TRP A 140 -18.07 -10.37 -24.43
N ASP A 141 -17.30 -10.84 -25.41
CA ASP A 141 -17.78 -11.64 -26.53
C ASP A 141 -17.33 -13.11 -26.36
N ALA A 142 -18.22 -14.03 -26.72
CA ALA A 142 -17.99 -15.47 -26.57
C ALA A 142 -16.85 -16.02 -27.44
N SER A 143 -16.28 -15.22 -28.35
CA SER A 143 -15.10 -15.58 -29.13
C SER A 143 -13.80 -15.59 -28.31
N ASP A 144 -13.80 -15.02 -27.10
CA ASP A 144 -12.65 -14.95 -26.18
C ASP A 144 -12.69 -16.04 -25.07
N ALA A 145 -13.51 -17.09 -25.26
CA ALA A 145 -13.77 -18.17 -24.29
C ALA A 145 -12.87 -19.40 -24.45
#